data_AF-A0A1I1FK37-F1
#
_entry.id   AF-A0A1I1FK37-F1
#
_cell.length_a   1.000
_cell.length_b   1.000
_cell.length_c   1.000
_cell.angle_alpha   90.00
_cell.angle_beta   90.00
_cell.angle_gamma   90.00
#
_symmetry.space_group_name_H-M   'P 1'
#
loop_
_entity.id
_entity.type
_entity.pdbx_description
1 polymer ?
#
loop_
_entity_poly.entity_id
_entity_poly.type
_entity_poly.pdbx_seq_one_letter_code
_entity_poly.pdbx_strand_id
1 'polypeptide(L)'
;MFATGMGDLVIWSDGYVRLLNYKYGVVKTIMFTFEFFFQNINDLEFKDEDLSWQPYPEAFKQNDELDYEECFGYTPLLGLGGPEKVENLKKVKLKEHILIITEFMGPVQ
;
A
#
# COMPACT_ATOMS: atom_id res chain seq x y z
N MET A 1 11.52 3.02 -7.57
CA MET A 1 10.40 3.21 -6.64
C MET A 1 9.13 2.77 -7.35
N PHE A 2 8.26 2.03 -6.68
CA PHE A 2 6.97 1.55 -7.20
C PHE A 2 5.85 1.92 -6.23
N ALA A 3 4.61 1.88 -6.69
CA ALA A 3 3.42 2.04 -5.86
C ALA A 3 2.57 0.76 -5.93
N THR A 4 1.90 0.41 -4.83
CA THR A 4 0.93 -0.68 -4.80
C THR A 4 -0.48 -0.13 -5.05
N GLY A 5 -1.38 -1.01 -5.51
CA GLY A 5 -2.80 -0.68 -5.59
C GLY A 5 -3.47 -0.41 -4.23
N MET A 6 -2.78 -0.65 -3.11
CA MET A 6 -3.23 -0.35 -1.75
C MET A 6 -2.66 0.97 -1.20
N GLY A 7 -1.99 1.76 -2.03
CA GLY A 7 -1.50 3.10 -1.66
C GLY A 7 -0.15 3.10 -0.93
N ASP A 8 0.59 1.99 -0.97
CA ASP A 8 1.92 1.86 -0.36
C ASP A 8 3.02 2.18 -1.40
N LEU A 9 4.20 2.60 -0.93
CA LEU A 9 5.38 2.80 -1.79
C LEU A 9 6.45 1.74 -1.53
N VAL A 10 6.96 1.13 -2.61
CA VAL A 10 8.11 0.22 -2.56
C VAL A 10 9.36 0.96 -3.00
N ILE A 11 10.32 1.09 -2.09
CA ILE A 11 11.57 1.81 -2.28
C ILE A 11 12.75 0.85 -2.15
N TRP A 12 13.64 0.87 -3.13
CA TRP A 12 14.94 0.21 -3.01
C TRP A 12 15.99 1.26 -2.65
N SER A 13 16.66 1.08 -1.50
CA SER A 13 17.65 2.00 -0.95
C SER A 13 18.63 1.25 -0.06
N ASP A 14 19.90 1.63 -0.09
CA ASP A 14 20.97 1.05 0.74
C ASP A 14 21.10 -0.49 0.64
N GLY A 15 20.69 -1.08 -0.49
CA GLY A 15 20.66 -2.53 -0.70
C GLY A 15 19.37 -3.23 -0.26
N TYR A 16 18.51 -2.56 0.52
CA TYR A 16 17.27 -3.12 1.05
C TYR A 16 16.05 -2.65 0.24
N VAL A 17 15.06 -3.52 0.12
CA VAL A 17 13.73 -3.17 -0.38
C VAL A 17 12.84 -2.89 0.82
N ARG A 18 12.23 -1.71 0.85
CA ARG A 18 11.37 -1.22 1.92
C ARG A 18 9.98 -0.91 1.39
N LEU A 19 8.96 -1.28 2.16
CA LEU A 19 7.57 -0.89 1.97
C LEU A 19 7.26 0.27 2.93
N LEU A 20 6.85 1.40 2.39
CA LEU A 20 6.25 2.50 3.14
C LEU A 20 4.74 2.29 3.12
N ASN A 21 4.21 1.77 4.22
CA ASN A 21 2.80 1.47 4.39
C ASN A 21 2.11 2.67 5.04
N TYR A 22 1.45 3.49 4.22
CA TYR A 22 0.83 4.73 4.69
C TYR A 22 -0.42 4.49 5.53
N LYS A 23 -1.20 3.45 5.24
CA LYS A 23 -2.44 3.14 5.98
C LYS A 23 -2.19 2.80 7.45
N TYR A 24 -1.05 2.17 7.77
CA TYR A 24 -0.64 1.88 9.15
C TYR A 24 0.48 2.80 9.68
N GLY A 25 1.05 3.65 8.82
CA GLY A 25 2.10 4.59 9.22
C GLY A 25 3.46 3.94 9.48
N VAL A 26 3.75 2.79 8.86
CA VAL A 26 4.97 1.99 9.16
C VAL A 26 5.88 1.82 7.96
N VAL A 27 7.18 1.71 8.21
CA VAL A 27 8.20 1.30 7.22
C VAL A 27 8.67 -0.12 7.51
N LYS A 28 8.48 -1.04 6.56
CA LYS A 28 8.91 -2.43 6.65
C LYS A 28 10.05 -2.72 5.69
N THR A 29 11.15 -3.31 6.16
CA THR A 29 12.13 -3.94 5.25
C THR A 29 11.55 -5.28 4.80
N ILE A 30 11.26 -5.40 3.50
CA ILE A 30 10.63 -6.58 2.90
C ILE A 30 11.63 -7.50 2.21
N MET A 31 12.78 -6.97 1.78
CA MET A 31 13.86 -7.80 1.22
C MET A 31 15.24 -7.20 1.49
N PHE A 32 16.23 -8.08 1.58
CA PHE A 32 17.66 -7.74 1.73
C PHE A 32 18.41 -7.56 0.40
N THR A 33 17.71 -7.75 -0.73
CA THR A 33 18.21 -7.51 -2.08
C THR A 33 17.05 -7.23 -3.02
N PHE A 34 17.28 -6.46 -4.09
CA PHE A 34 16.28 -6.20 -5.13
C PHE A 34 16.26 -7.29 -6.21
N GLU A 35 17.30 -8.12 -6.31
CA GLU A 35 17.52 -9.09 -7.38
C GLU A 35 16.32 -10.04 -7.59
N PHE A 36 15.72 -10.51 -6.49
CA PHE A 36 14.62 -11.46 -6.51
C PHE A 36 13.23 -10.81 -6.34
N PHE A 37 13.16 -9.47 -6.30
CA PHE A 37 11.91 -8.77 -6.00
C PHE A 37 10.78 -9.15 -6.96
N PHE A 38 11.02 -9.03 -8.27
CA PHE A 38 10.00 -9.36 -9.28
C PHE A 38 9.67 -10.86 -9.38
N GLN A 39 10.52 -11.73 -8.84
CA GLN A 39 10.19 -13.15 -8.75
C GLN A 39 9.23 -13.39 -7.58
N ASN A 40 9.50 -12.77 -6.44
CA ASN A 40 8.69 -12.90 -5.23
C ASN A 40 7.33 -12.21 -5.31
N ILE A 41 7.15 -11.15 -6.13
CA ILE A 41 5.82 -10.54 -6.29
C ILE A 41 4.75 -11.48 -6.87
N ASN A 42 5.12 -12.65 -7.40
CA ASN A 42 4.15 -13.64 -7.86
C ASN A 42 3.73 -14.62 -6.75
N ASP A 43 4.53 -14.71 -5.70
CA ASP A 43 4.27 -15.54 -4.54
C ASP A 43 3.17 -14.93 -3.65
N LEU A 44 2.25 -15.76 -3.19
CA LEU A 44 1.09 -15.30 -2.43
C LEU A 44 1.47 -14.94 -0.99
N GLU A 45 2.35 -15.72 -0.37
CA GLU A 45 2.82 -15.49 1.00
C GLU A 45 3.58 -14.15 1.06
N PHE A 46 4.45 -13.86 0.08
CA PHE A 46 5.12 -12.57 -0.04
C PHE A 46 4.13 -11.39 -0.18
N LYS A 47 3.04 -11.57 -0.95
CA LYS A 47 2.03 -10.51 -1.09
C LYS A 47 1.28 -10.25 0.22
N ASP A 48 0.90 -11.31 0.93
CA ASP A 48 0.16 -11.22 2.18
C ASP A 48 1.05 -10.68 3.31
N GLU A 49 2.20 -11.32 3.55
CA GLU A 49 3.06 -11.03 4.70
C GLU A 49 3.92 -9.79 4.49
N ASP A 50 4.49 -9.60 3.31
CA ASP A 50 5.47 -8.54 3.05
C ASP A 50 4.87 -7.29 2.42
N LEU A 51 3.98 -7.44 1.45
CA LEU A 51 3.34 -6.30 0.79
C LEU A 51 2.06 -5.82 1.48
N SER A 52 1.52 -6.59 2.43
CA SER A 52 0.24 -6.29 3.10
C SER A 52 -0.87 -5.93 2.10
N TRP A 53 -0.96 -6.71 1.01
CA TRP A 53 -1.83 -6.38 -0.12
C TRP A 53 -3.32 -6.58 0.16
N GLN A 54 -3.71 -7.27 1.24
CA GLN A 54 -5.13 -7.45 1.56
C GLN A 54 -5.77 -6.12 1.97
N PRO A 55 -7.06 -5.88 1.62
CA PRO A 55 -7.97 -6.75 0.87
C PRO A 55 -8.04 -6.42 -0.65
N TYR A 56 -6.92 -6.11 -1.31
CA TYR A 56 -6.87 -5.72 -2.74
C TYR A 56 -7.65 -6.64 -3.69
N PRO A 57 -7.55 -7.99 -3.62
CA PRO A 57 -8.27 -8.85 -4.56
C PRO A 57 -9.79 -8.71 -4.48
N GLU A 58 -10.31 -8.37 -3.30
CA GLU A 58 -11.74 -8.13 -3.09
C GLU A 58 -12.14 -6.72 -3.54
N ALA A 59 -11.32 -5.72 -3.21
CA ALA A 59 -11.54 -4.34 -3.65
C ALA A 59 -11.56 -4.22 -5.19
N PHE A 60 -10.64 -4.91 -5.87
CA PHE A 60 -10.56 -4.97 -7.33
C PHE A 60 -11.83 -5.55 -7.97
N LYS A 61 -12.45 -6.56 -7.35
CA LYS A 61 -13.71 -7.15 -7.83
C LYS A 61 -14.90 -6.19 -7.69
N GLN A 62 -14.84 -5.25 -6.75
CA GLN A 62 -15.95 -4.32 -6.45
C GLN A 62 -15.86 -2.99 -7.22
N ASN A 63 -14.66 -2.56 -7.62
CA ASN A 63 -14.40 -1.18 -8.05
C ASN A 63 -13.76 -1.05 -9.45
N ASP A 64 -13.67 -2.14 -10.20
CA ASP A 64 -12.98 -2.22 -11.50
C ASP A 64 -11.47 -1.88 -11.45
N GLU A 65 -10.83 -1.80 -12.61
CA GLU A 65 -9.39 -1.55 -12.74
C GLU A 65 -8.99 -0.15 -12.25
N LEU A 66 -7.82 -0.03 -11.63
CA LEU A 66 -7.23 1.24 -11.19
C LEU A 66 -6.56 1.95 -12.37
N ASP A 67 -6.74 3.27 -12.48
CA ASP A 67 -5.87 4.06 -13.35
C ASP A 67 -4.45 4.16 -12.75
N TYR A 68 -3.48 4.52 -13.59
CA TYR A 68 -2.06 4.57 -13.20
C TYR A 68 -1.77 5.43 -11.96
N GLU A 69 -2.54 6.51 -11.74
CA GLU A 69 -2.37 7.41 -10.59
C GLU A 69 -3.35 7.12 -9.44
N GLU A 70 -4.04 5.97 -9.46
CA GLU A 70 -5.03 5.60 -8.46
C GLU A 70 -4.58 4.45 -7.56
N CYS A 71 -5.16 4.41 -6.36
CA CYS A 71 -5.09 3.29 -5.44
C CYS A 71 -6.42 3.10 -4.71
N PHE A 72 -6.56 1.98 -4.00
CA PHE A 72 -7.61 1.78 -3.01
C PHE A 72 -7.18 2.37 -1.68
N GLY A 73 -7.92 3.38 -1.22
CA GLY A 73 -7.70 4.07 0.04
C GLY A 73 -8.90 3.97 0.97
N TYR A 74 -8.65 3.79 2.27
CA TYR A 74 -9.72 3.73 3.26
C TYR A 74 -10.40 5.10 3.43
N THR A 75 -11.72 5.10 3.39
CA THR A 75 -12.55 6.28 3.60
C THR A 75 -13.67 5.96 4.60
N PRO A 76 -13.64 6.52 5.82
CA PRO A 76 -12.59 7.40 6.39
C PRO A 76 -11.25 6.69 6.61
N LEU A 77 -10.17 7.46 6.79
CA LEU A 77 -8.82 6.94 7.04
C LEU A 77 -8.79 6.06 8.30
N LEU A 78 -8.02 4.96 8.27
CA LEU A 78 -7.84 4.09 9.44
C LEU A 78 -7.28 4.83 10.64
N GLY A 79 -6.28 5.69 10.43
CA GLY A 79 -5.68 6.52 11.47
C GLY A 79 -6.65 7.49 12.17
N LEU A 80 -7.81 7.77 11.56
CA LEU A 80 -8.88 8.58 12.14
C LEU A 80 -10.00 7.73 12.78
N GLY A 81 -9.75 6.44 13.02
CA GLY A 81 -10.75 5.50 13.55
C GLY A 81 -11.68 4.93 12.48
N GLY A 82 -11.30 5.00 11.20
CA GLY A 82 -12.05 4.40 10.12
C GLY A 82 -12.07 2.87 10.18
N PRO A 83 -13.19 2.23 9.79
CA PRO A 83 -13.29 0.78 9.81
C PRO A 83 -12.42 0.14 8.71
N GLU A 84 -11.68 -0.88 9.09
CA GLU A 84 -10.83 -1.67 8.20
C GLU A 84 -11.65 -2.76 7.50
N LYS A 85 -12.48 -2.33 6.55
CA LYS A 85 -13.32 -3.23 5.76
C LYS A 85 -13.26 -2.88 4.28
N VAL A 86 -13.47 -3.86 3.41
CA VAL A 86 -13.40 -3.68 1.96
C VAL A 86 -14.39 -2.63 1.45
N GLU A 87 -15.58 -2.52 2.07
CA GLU A 87 -16.62 -1.57 1.65
C GLU A 87 -16.21 -0.11 1.91
N ASN A 88 -15.18 0.10 2.72
CA ASN A 88 -14.62 1.41 3.02
C ASN A 88 -13.46 1.80 2.11
N LEU A 89 -12.96 0.87 1.28
CA LEU A 89 -11.99 1.20 0.24
C LEU A 89 -12.67 1.89 -0.93
N LYS A 90 -12.07 2.99 -1.38
CA LYS A 90 -12.49 3.70 -2.59
C LYS A 90 -11.30 3.89 -3.49
N LYS A 91 -11.57 3.98 -4.80
CA LYS A 91 -10.61 4.53 -5.76
C LYS A 91 -10.33 5.98 -5.38
N VAL A 92 -9.06 6.27 -5.10
CA VAL A 92 -8.55 7.60 -4.76
C VAL A 92 -7.28 7.84 -5.53
N LYS A 93 -6.92 9.10 -5.71
CA LYS A 93 -5.64 9.45 -6.31
C LYS A 93 -4.50 9.22 -5.31
N LEU A 94 -3.46 8.51 -5.73
CA LEU A 94 -2.39 8.04 -4.88
C LEU A 94 -1.67 9.19 -4.14
N LYS A 95 -1.27 10.24 -4.87
CA LYS A 95 -0.48 11.35 -4.33
C LYS A 95 -1.28 12.14 -3.30
N GLU A 96 -2.53 12.45 -3.62
CA GLU A 96 -3.46 13.15 -2.75
C GLU A 96 -3.78 12.31 -1.51
N HIS A 97 -3.98 11.00 -1.67
CA HIS A 97 -4.25 10.12 -0.53
C HIS A 97 -3.07 10.05 0.44
N ILE A 98 -1.84 9.89 -0.08
CA ILE A 98 -0.61 9.95 0.71
C ILE A 98 -0.46 11.29 1.42
N LEU A 99 -0.71 12.41 0.71
CA LEU A 99 -0.64 13.75 1.30
C LEU A 99 -1.64 13.88 2.45
N ILE A 100 -2.91 13.52 2.24
CA ILE A 100 -3.94 13.60 3.29
C ILE A 100 -3.55 12.74 4.49
N ILE A 101 -3.12 11.49 4.30
CA ILE A 101 -2.66 10.64 5.41
C ILE A 101 -1.51 11.33 6.16
N THR A 102 -0.53 11.87 5.45
CA THR A 102 0.66 12.49 6.05
C THR A 102 0.30 13.75 6.85
N GLU A 103 -0.65 14.56 6.37
CA GLU A 103 -1.11 15.77 7.09
C GLU A 103 -1.85 15.43 8.39
N PHE A 104 -2.63 14.34 8.42
CA PHE A 104 -3.39 13.95 9.60
C PHE A 104 -2.61 13.08 10.59
N MET A 105 -1.74 12.19 10.08
CA MET A 105 -1.06 11.15 10.87
C MET A 105 0.44 11.43 11.07
N GLY A 106 1.00 12.39 10.33
CA GLY A 106 2.44 12.62 10.28
C GLY A 106 3.17 11.69 9.30
N PRO A 107 4.51 11.76 9.24
CA PRO A 107 5.32 10.90 8.38
C PRO A 107 5.29 9.45 8.84
N VAL A 108 5.43 8.51 7.90
CA VAL A 108 5.63 7.08 8.19
C VAL A 108 6.92 6.85 9.01
N GLN A 109 6.90 5.85 9.90
CA GLN A 109 7.98 5.56 10.85
C GLN A 109 8.48 4.11 10.79
#